data_AF-A0A7H4MDU2-F1
#
_entry.id   AF-A0A7H4MDU2-F1
#
_cell.length_a   1.000
_cell.length_b   1.000
_cell.length_c   1.000
_cell.angle_alpha   90.00
_cell.angle_beta   90.00
_cell.angle_gamma   90.00
#
_symmetry.space_group_name_H-M   'P 1'
#
loop_
_entity.id
_entity.type
_entity.pdbx_description
1 polymer ?
#
loop_
_entity_poly.entity_id
_entity_poly.type
_entity_poly.pdbx_seq_one_letter_code
_entity_poly.pdbx_strand_id
1 'polypeptide(L)' 'MLRMEFTGHSVDAPLLSETARRFNVNNNIISAQMDYAGGVKFGIMLTEMHGTQEDTQAAHRLAAGTSCKSRGIGLCLRQ' A
#
# COMPACT_ATOMS: atom_id res chain seq x y z
N MET A 1 3.09 8.35 5.09
CA MET A 1 3.08 8.18 3.62
C MET A 1 3.73 6.85 3.26
N LEU A 2 3.16 6.09 2.32
CA LEU A 2 3.63 4.77 1.92
C LEU A 2 3.81 4.70 0.41
N ARG A 3 4.95 4.15 -0.04
CA ARG A 3 5.18 3.77 -1.43
C ARG A 3 4.95 2.27 -1.56
N MET A 4 3.99 1.89 -2.38
CA MET A 4 3.73 0.51 -2.76
C MET A 4 4.24 0.29 -4.18
N GLU A 5 5.11 -0.69 -4.36
CA GLU A 5 5.60 -1.12 -5.67
C GLU A 5 4.94 -2.46 -6.02
N PHE A 6 4.22 -2.49 -7.14
CA PHE A 6 3.55 -3.67 -7.65
C PHE A 6 4.44 -4.33 -8.71
N THR A 7 4.74 -5.61 -8.51
CA THR A 7 5.56 -6.40 -9.45
C THR A 7 4.77 -7.61 -9.91
N GLY A 8 3.97 -7.42 -10.95
CA GLY A 8 3.42 -8.43 -11.86
C GLY A 8 2.46 -9.52 -11.35
N HIS A 9 2.62 -10.00 -10.12
CA HIS A 9 1.82 -11.07 -9.52
C HIS A 9 0.97 -10.59 -8.33
N SER A 10 1.18 -9.37 -7.84
CA SER A 10 0.55 -8.87 -6.60
C SER A 10 -0.82 -8.21 -6.81
N VAL A 11 -1.41 -8.35 -7.99
CA VAL A 11 -2.55 -7.53 -8.45
C VAL A 11 -3.91 -8.14 -8.04
N ASP A 12 -3.96 -9.43 -7.75
CA ASP A 12 -5.23 -10.14 -7.54
C ASP A 12 -5.79 -10.01 -6.12
N ALA A 13 -4.97 -9.61 -5.15
CA ALA A 13 -5.45 -9.34 -3.80
C ALA A 13 -5.93 -7.89 -3.69
N PRO A 14 -7.17 -7.62 -3.26
CA PRO A 14 -7.67 -6.26 -3.05
C PRO A 14 -7.08 -5.64 -1.77
N LEU A 15 -5.74 -5.49 -1.71
CA LEU A 15 -4.97 -5.12 -0.51
C LEU A 15 -5.48 -3.84 0.14
N LEU A 16 -5.77 -2.81 -0.66
CA LEU A 16 -6.27 -1.53 -0.16
C LEU A 16 -7.68 -1.65 0.42
N SER A 17 -8.56 -2.40 -0.24
CA SER A 17 -9.91 -2.62 0.27
C SER A 17 -9.92 -3.54 1.48
N GLU A 18 -8.98 -4.48 1.54
CA GLU A 18 -8.79 -5.38 2.67
C GLU A 18 -8.25 -4.63 3.89
N THR A 19 -7.21 -3.83 3.74
CA THR A 19 -6.68 -3.03 4.85
C THR A 19 -7.70 -2.02 5.36
N ALA A 20 -8.44 -1.37 4.45
CA ALA A 20 -9.49 -0.43 4.83
C ALA A 20 -10.62 -1.09 5.63
N ARG A 21 -11.03 -2.31 5.26
CA ARG A 21 -12.10 -3.04 5.99
C ARG A 21 -11.61 -3.70 7.27
N ARG A 22 -10.40 -4.26 7.28
CA ARG A 22 -9.85 -5.00 8.43
C ARG A 22 -9.35 -4.10 9.54
N PHE A 23 -8.72 -2.99 9.19
CA PHE A 23 -8.05 -2.10 10.16
C PHE A 23 -8.70 -0.71 10.22
N ASN A 24 -9.84 -0.52 9.55
CA ASN A 24 -10.56 0.76 9.50
C ASN A 24 -9.64 1.96 9.12
N VAL A 25 -8.63 1.70 8.28
CA VAL A 25 -7.68 2.72 7.79
C VAL A 25 -8.18 3.30 6.49
N ASN A 26 -8.04 4.61 6.34
CA ASN A 26 -8.34 5.26 5.07
C ASN A 26 -7.09 5.29 4.19
N ASN A 27 -7.16 4.69 3.00
CA ASN A 27 -6.07 4.69 2.03
C ASN A 27 -6.31 5.80 1.00
N ASN A 28 -5.65 6.94 1.16
CA ASN A 28 -5.73 8.04 0.21
C ASN A 28 -4.69 7.84 -0.90
N ILE A 29 -5.11 7.77 -2.17
CA ILE A 29 -4.20 7.59 -3.31
C ILE A 29 -3.72 8.98 -3.76
N ILE A 30 -2.43 9.25 -3.57
CA ILE A 30 -1.81 10.53 -3.92
C ILE A 30 -1.37 10.51 -5.39
N SER A 31 -0.80 9.39 -5.80
CA SER A 31 -0.42 9.14 -7.18
C SER A 31 -0.36 7.64 -7.42
N ALA A 32 -0.76 7.22 -8.60
CA ALA A 32 -0.64 5.85 -9.04
C ALA A 32 -0.15 5.84 -10.47
N GLN A 33 1.07 5.35 -10.67
CA GLN A 33 1.61 5.07 -11.98
C GLN A 33 1.63 3.56 -12.15
N MET A 34 0.68 3.03 -12.93
CA MET A 34 0.54 1.61 -13.18
C MET A 34 0.50 1.37 -14.69
N ASP A 35 1.36 0.47 -15.14
CA ASP A 35 1.43 0.00 -16.50
C ASP A 35 1.00 -1.48 -16.56
N TYR A 36 0.44 -1.87 -17.68
CA TYR A 36 0.04 -3.25 -17.95
C TYR A 36 0.67 -3.71 -19.25
N ALA A 37 1.53 -4.73 -19.16
CA ALA A 37 2.12 -5.36 -20.34
C ALA A 37 2.23 -6.86 -20.11
N GLY A 38 1.93 -7.67 -21.13
CA GLY A 38 2.15 -9.12 -21.08
C GLY A 38 1.36 -9.86 -19.99
N GLY A 39 0.16 -9.39 -19.62
CA GLY A 39 -0.67 -10.04 -18.61
C GLY A 39 -0.38 -9.63 -17.17
N VAL A 40 0.64 -8.82 -16.93
CA VAL A 40 1.10 -8.42 -15.60
C VAL A 40 1.01 -6.90 -15.42
N LYS A 41 0.55 -6.44 -14.24
CA LYS A 41 0.60 -5.00 -13.89
C LYS A 41 1.85 -4.71 -13.08
N PHE A 42 2.55 -3.66 -13.45
CA PHE A 42 3.71 -3.16 -12.73
C PHE A 42 3.55 -1.66 -12.53
N GLY A 43 4.02 -1.16 -11.40
CA GLY A 43 3.79 0.24 -11.10
C GLY A 43 4.15 0.64 -9.69
N ILE A 44 4.15 1.95 -9.49
CA ILE A 44 4.38 2.56 -8.20
C ILE A 44 3.10 3.30 -7.82
N MET A 45 2.61 3.01 -6.63
CA MET A 45 1.51 3.72 -6.01
C MET A 45 2.00 4.43 -4.75
N LEU A 46 1.72 5.72 -4.68
CA LEU A 46 1.93 6.55 -3.51
C LEU A 46 0.58 6.70 -2.81
N THR A 47 0.50 6.20 -1.59
CA THR A 47 -0.70 6.28 -0.78
C THR A 47 -0.40 6.79 0.61
N GLU A 48 -1.30 7.60 1.15
CA GLU A 48 -1.33 7.97 2.54
C GLU A 48 -2.35 7.13 3.28
N MET A 49 -1.89 6.37 4.27
CA MET A 49 -2.76 5.66 5.20
C MET A 49 -3.06 6.56 6.39
N HIS A 50 -4.33 6.83 6.63
CA HIS A 50 -4.83 7.58 7.78
C HIS A 50 -5.58 6.64 8.72
N GLY A 51 -5.23 6.68 10.00
CA GLY A 51 -5.78 5.80 11.02
C GLY A 51 -4.95 5.90 12.31
N THR A 52 -5.22 5.02 13.28
CA THR A 52 -4.39 4.94 14.48
C THR A 52 -2.99 4.42 14.15
N GLN A 53 -2.02 4.70 15.02
CA GLN A 53 -0.66 4.21 14.83
C GLN A 53 -0.60 2.66 14.82
N GLU A 54 -1.43 2.00 15.62
CA GLU A 54 -1.52 0.54 15.66
C GLU A 54 -2.12 -0.03 14.38
N ASP A 55 -3.21 0.56 13.90
CA ASP A 55 -3.90 0.12 12.67
C ASP A 55 -3.04 0.32 11.43
N THR A 56 -2.36 1.47 11.34
CA THR A 56 -1.46 1.77 10.22
C THR A 56 -0.23 0.85 10.22
N GLN A 57 0.30 0.48 11.38
CA GLN A 57 1.37 -0.52 11.49
C GLN A 57 0.89 -1.94 11.16
N ALA A 58 -0.34 -2.31 11.56
CA ALA A 58 -0.94 -3.60 11.22
C ALA A 58 -1.21 -3.72 9.71
N ALA A 59 -1.75 -2.67 9.09
CA ALA A 59 -1.96 -2.59 7.65
C ALA A 59 -0.63 -2.65 6.87
N HIS A 60 0.42 -1.97 7.35
CA HIS A 60 1.74 -2.05 6.76
C HIS A 60 2.33 -3.48 6.82
N ARG A 61 2.17 -4.16 7.96
CA ARG A 61 2.58 -5.57 8.10
C ARG A 61 1.82 -6.50 7.17
N LEU A 62 0.51 -6.30 7.00
CA LEU A 62 -0.29 -7.08 6.05
C LEU A 62 0.21 -6.87 4.62
N ALA A 63 0.45 -5.62 4.22
CA ALA A 63 0.98 -5.28 2.90
C ALA A 63 2.36 -5.91 2.64
N ALA A 64 3.25 -5.88 3.64
CA ALA A 64 4.58 -6.48 3.56
C ALA A 64 4.57 -8.02 3.49
N GLY A 65 3.52 -8.67 3.98
CA GLY A 65 3.33 -10.12 3.87
C GLY A 65 2.84 -10.58 2.49
N THR A 66 2.51 -9.65 1.59
CA THR A 66 2.05 -9.95 0.23
C THR A 66 3.14 -9.69 -0.79
N SER A 67 2.88 -10.03 -2.06
CA SER A 67 3.85 -9.81 -3.15
C SER A 67 4.15 -8.32 -3.43
N CYS A 68 3.47 -7.37 -2.76
CA CYS A 68 3.73 -5.94 -2.87
C CYS A 68 4.95 -5.51 -2.06
N LYS A 69 5.89 -4.82 -2.71
CA LYS A 69 7.03 -4.22 -2.02
C LYS A 69 6.60 -2.89 -1.43
N SER A 70 6.31 -2.86 -0.13
CA SER A 70 5.97 -1.63 0.58
C SER A 70 7.23 -1.00 1.20
N ARG A 71 7.48 0.27 0.88
CA ARG A 71 8.53 1.07 1.55
C ARG A 71 7.87 2.26 2.24
N GLY A 72 8.11 2.39 3.55
CA GLY A 72 7.81 3.62 4.28
C GLY A 72 8.61 4.76 3.70
N ILE A 73 7.94 5.72 3.07
CA ILE A 73 8.58 6.98 2.68
C ILE A 73 8.56 7.79 3.96
N GLY A 74 9.73 7.92 4.60
CA GLY A 74 9.85 8.54 5.89
C GLY A 74 9.23 9.93 5.91
N LEU A 75 8.03 10.05 6.46
CA LEU A 75 7.76 11.17 7.32
C LEU A 75 8.32 10.73 8.68
N CYS A 76 9.54 11.17 8.96
CA CYS A 76 10.04 11.29 10.30
C CYS A 76 9.06 12.22 11.03
N LEU A 77 7.96 11.68 11.57
CA LEU A 77 7.13 12.34 12.56
C LEU A 77 7.99 12.40 13.84
N ARG A 78 8.90 13.38 13.87
CA ARG A 78 9.23 14.03 15.13
C ARG A 78 7.95 14.73 15.59
N GLN A 79 7.23 14.09 16.49
CA GLN A 79 6.49 14.80 17.53
C GLN A 79 7.30 14.59 18.81
#